data_AF-A0A7M7IL93-F1
#
_entry.id   AF-A0A7M7IL93-F1
#
_cell.length_a   1.000
_cell.length_b   1.000
_cell.length_c   1.000
_cell.angle_alpha   90.00
_cell.angle_beta   90.00
_cell.angle_gamma   90.00
#
_symmetry.space_group_name_H-M   'P 1'
#
loop_
_entity.id
_entity.type
_entity.pdbx_description
1 polymer ?
#
loop_
_entity_poly.entity_id
_entity_poly.type
_entity_poly.pdbx_seq_one_letter_code
_entity_poly.pdbx_strand_id
1 'polypeptide(L)'
;METVKEYLGYVNPHWIAVVVTGMYTHLRQICIIGLCFDEDNNGPPFDPSYASVLFTFSVLCLLAEYRLWPRTLKEPPIQLLYIYEMLVAALTTNLATRAIWVPFMHVIYCLTQESSKCLIWLNAILGLGRYSFLCDLAYYMAKDCAATHMAFCMSILSFVWMLDATESLDAILDTWAK
;
A
#
# COMPACT_ATOMS: atom_id res chain seq x y z
N MET A 1 23.34 -24.17 2.06
CA MET A 1 23.77 -23.17 1.06
C MET A 1 23.30 -23.51 -0.35
N GLU A 2 23.13 -24.79 -0.71
CA GLU A 2 22.64 -25.22 -2.03
C GLU A 2 21.14 -24.99 -2.22
N THR A 3 20.33 -25.20 -1.18
CA THR A 3 18.88 -24.95 -1.19
C THR A 3 18.54 -23.48 -1.47
N VAL A 4 19.28 -22.53 -0.88
CA VAL A 4 19.13 -21.09 -1.14
C VAL A 4 19.47 -20.75 -2.59
N LYS A 5 20.41 -21.47 -3.21
CA LYS A 5 20.85 -21.28 -4.59
C LYS A 5 19.81 -21.80 -5.60
N GLU A 6 19.09 -22.88 -5.27
CA GLU A 6 17.95 -23.37 -6.04
C GLU A 6 16.73 -22.44 -5.94
N TYR A 7 16.45 -21.89 -4.74
CA TYR A 7 15.42 -20.85 -4.59
C TYR A 7 15.78 -19.59 -5.39
N LEU A 8 17.05 -19.16 -5.37
CA LEU A 8 17.56 -18.05 -6.18
C LEU A 8 17.51 -18.31 -7.70
N GLY A 9 17.56 -19.58 -8.14
CA GLY A 9 17.36 -19.96 -9.54
C GLY A 9 15.91 -19.80 -10.02
N TYR A 10 14.95 -19.81 -9.09
CA TYR A 10 13.52 -19.57 -9.36
C TYR A 10 13.14 -18.08 -9.30
N VAL A 11 13.89 -17.26 -8.55
CA VAL A 11 13.61 -15.83 -8.47
C VAL A 11 14.23 -15.10 -9.67
N ASN A 12 13.37 -14.61 -10.54
CA ASN A 12 13.78 -13.85 -11.72
C ASN A 12 14.47 -12.55 -11.25
N PRO A 13 15.76 -12.30 -11.56
CA PRO A 13 16.51 -11.16 -11.02
C PRO A 13 15.86 -9.80 -11.36
N HIS A 14 15.09 -9.77 -12.45
CA HIS A 14 14.25 -8.65 -12.86
C HIS A 14 13.17 -8.28 -11.84
N TRP A 15 12.58 -9.26 -11.16
CA TRP A 15 11.57 -9.02 -10.13
C TRP A 15 12.16 -8.29 -8.92
N ILE A 16 13.33 -8.76 -8.48
CA ILE A 16 14.07 -8.11 -7.39
C ILE A 16 14.41 -6.68 -7.79
N ALA A 17 14.89 -6.48 -9.02
CA ALA A 17 15.22 -5.14 -9.52
C ALA A 17 14.00 -4.21 -9.49
N VAL A 18 12.84 -4.64 -9.99
CA VAL A 18 11.60 -3.84 -10.01
C VAL A 18 11.13 -3.50 -8.60
N VAL A 19 11.04 -4.49 -7.71
CA VAL A 19 10.54 -4.29 -6.35
C VAL A 19 11.48 -3.42 -5.53
N VAL A 20 12.79 -3.70 -5.55
CA VAL A 20 13.78 -2.93 -4.78
C VAL A 20 13.86 -1.49 -5.27
N THR A 21 13.85 -1.26 -6.57
CA THR A 21 13.97 0.09 -7.13
C THR A 21 12.70 0.91 -6.88
N GLY A 22 11.52 0.31 -7.06
CA GLY A 22 10.24 0.96 -6.76
C GLY A 22 10.07 1.28 -5.26
N MET A 23 10.45 0.35 -4.38
CA MET A 23 10.40 0.58 -2.93
C MET A 23 11.40 1.65 -2.51
N TYR A 24 12.61 1.66 -3.08
CA TYR A 24 13.60 2.70 -2.84
C TYR A 24 13.10 4.08 -3.27
N THR A 25 12.44 4.20 -4.43
CA THR A 25 11.88 5.48 -4.88
C THR A 25 10.76 5.96 -3.97
N HIS A 26 9.91 5.05 -3.50
CA HIS A 26 8.82 5.39 -2.59
C HIS A 26 9.34 5.79 -1.20
N LEU A 27 10.26 5.02 -0.62
CA LEU A 27 10.90 5.35 0.65
C LEU A 27 11.66 6.68 0.58
N ARG A 28 12.31 7.00 -0.55
CA ARG A 28 12.95 8.30 -0.74
C ARG A 28 11.96 9.45 -0.77
N GLN A 29 10.79 9.27 -1.40
CA GLN A 29 9.73 10.26 -1.40
C GLN A 29 9.21 10.54 0.02
N ILE A 30 9.09 9.49 0.85
CA ILE A 30 8.65 9.59 2.25
C ILE A 30 9.75 10.20 3.14
N CYS A 31 11.00 9.76 3.04
CA CYS A 31 12.04 10.05 4.03
C CYS A 31 12.93 11.27 3.73
N ILE A 32 13.18 11.63 2.46
CA ILE A 32 14.21 12.63 2.11
C ILE A 32 13.59 13.96 1.63
N ILE A 33 12.39 13.93 1.05
CA ILE A 33 11.71 15.14 0.54
C ILE A 33 10.62 15.61 1.51
N GLY A 34 9.91 14.71 2.20
CA GLY A 34 8.90 15.08 3.21
C GLY A 34 9.47 15.85 4.40
N LEU A 35 10.64 15.45 4.91
CA LEU A 35 11.28 16.12 6.06
C LEU A 35 11.79 17.55 5.79
N CYS A 36 11.94 17.95 4.52
CA CYS A 36 12.39 19.31 4.16
C CYS A 36 11.23 20.29 3.93
N PHE A 37 9.98 19.84 3.93
CA PHE A 37 8.79 20.69 3.75
C PHE A 37 7.87 20.72 4.98
N ASP A 38 8.28 20.11 6.10
CA ASP A 38 7.56 20.09 7.37
C ASP A 38 7.50 21.46 8.10
N GLU A 39 8.06 22.53 7.52
CA GLU A 39 7.94 23.89 8.09
C GLU A 39 6.67 24.64 7.67
N ASP A 40 5.92 24.18 6.65
CA ASP A 40 4.69 24.85 6.20
C ASP A 40 3.42 24.10 6.65
N ASN A 41 3.16 24.27 7.94
CA ASN A 41 1.91 24.08 8.66
C ASN A 41 0.65 24.45 7.81
N ASN A 42 -0.17 23.45 7.42
CA ASN A 42 -1.56 23.47 6.87
C ASN A 42 -1.85 22.57 5.64
N GLY A 43 -1.06 21.53 5.38
CA GLY A 43 -1.45 20.45 4.45
C GLY A 43 -2.46 19.48 5.10
N PRO A 44 -3.37 18.85 4.34
CA PRO A 44 -4.27 17.82 4.89
C PRO A 44 -3.45 16.68 5.53
N PRO A 45 -4.00 15.91 6.50
CA PRO A 45 -3.28 14.91 7.32
C PRO A 45 -2.83 13.66 6.54
N PHE A 46 -2.70 13.76 5.23
CA PHE A 46 -2.39 12.67 4.32
C PHE A 46 -0.95 12.75 3.86
N ASP A 47 -0.05 12.75 4.82
CA ASP A 47 1.31 12.33 4.54
C ASP A 47 1.29 10.87 4.07
N PRO A 48 2.20 10.48 3.17
CA PRO A 48 2.43 9.08 2.83
C PRO A 48 2.91 8.36 4.09
N SER A 49 1.95 7.91 4.90
CA SER A 49 2.19 7.21 6.15
C SER A 49 2.85 5.86 5.88
N TYR A 50 3.49 5.27 6.89
CA TYR A 50 4.02 3.91 6.80
C TYR A 50 3.00 2.87 6.26
N ALA A 51 1.69 3.15 6.33
CA ALA A 51 0.65 2.32 5.73
C ALA A 51 0.73 2.27 4.18
N SER A 52 1.17 3.34 3.52
CA SER A 52 1.32 3.35 2.06
C SER A 52 2.43 2.41 1.59
N VAL A 53 3.40 2.10 2.45
CA VAL A 53 4.54 1.23 2.13
C VAL A 53 4.07 -0.17 1.75
N LEU A 54 3.18 -0.76 2.57
CA LEU A 54 2.60 -2.09 2.29
C LEU A 54 1.76 -2.10 1.02
N PHE A 55 1.01 -1.02 0.77
CA PHE A 55 0.24 -0.86 -0.46
C PHE A 55 1.13 -0.71 -1.70
N THR A 56 2.20 0.09 -1.63
CA THR A 56 3.13 0.20 -2.76
C THR A 56 3.89 -1.09 -3.02
N PHE A 57 4.21 -1.83 -1.95
CA PHE A 57 4.85 -3.13 -2.07
C PHE A 57 3.92 -4.13 -2.78
N SER A 58 2.65 -4.20 -2.39
CA SER A 58 1.68 -5.09 -3.03
C SER A 58 1.51 -4.78 -4.52
N VAL A 59 1.41 -3.50 -4.89
CA VAL A 59 1.34 -3.09 -6.31
C VAL A 59 2.60 -3.46 -7.08
N LEU A 60 3.79 -3.28 -6.51
CA LEU A 60 5.05 -3.63 -7.16
C LEU A 60 5.23 -5.14 -7.34
N CYS A 61 4.80 -5.95 -6.37
CA CYS A 61 4.82 -7.41 -6.48
C CYS A 61 3.90 -7.90 -7.60
N LEU A 62 2.67 -7.38 -7.67
CA LEU A 62 1.76 -7.69 -8.79
C LEU A 62 2.36 -7.26 -10.14
N LEU A 63 2.99 -6.09 -10.20
CA LEU A 63 3.62 -5.58 -11.41
C LEU A 63 4.76 -6.50 -11.89
N ALA A 64 5.56 -7.04 -10.97
CA ALA A 64 6.63 -7.98 -11.29
C ALA A 64 6.08 -9.29 -11.87
N GLU A 65 4.98 -9.79 -11.32
CA GLU A 65 4.26 -11.00 -11.78
C GLU A 65 3.74 -10.86 -13.21
N TYR A 66 3.12 -9.71 -13.54
CA TYR A 66 2.42 -9.48 -14.81
C TYR A 66 3.30 -9.43 -16.07
N ARG A 67 4.63 -9.56 -15.93
CA ARG A 67 5.57 -9.62 -17.05
C ARG A 67 5.26 -8.55 -18.13
N LEU A 68 5.51 -7.27 -17.83
CA LEU A 68 5.31 -6.12 -18.74
C LEU A 68 6.26 -6.05 -19.97
N TRP A 69 6.79 -7.19 -20.40
CA TRP A 69 7.82 -7.25 -21.44
C TRP A 69 7.17 -7.00 -22.80
N PRO A 70 7.61 -6.00 -23.57
CA PRO A 70 7.27 -5.92 -24.98
C PRO A 70 7.89 -7.12 -25.69
N ARG A 71 7.09 -8.15 -25.97
CA ARG A 71 7.49 -9.35 -26.76
C ARG A 71 7.97 -9.01 -28.18
N THR A 72 7.86 -7.75 -28.58
CA THR A 72 8.05 -7.24 -29.94
C THR A 72 9.41 -6.60 -30.17
N LEU A 73 10.22 -6.34 -29.13
CA LEU A 73 11.56 -5.79 -29.29
C LEU A 73 12.57 -6.92 -29.56
N LYS A 74 13.15 -6.91 -30.75
CA LYS A 74 14.30 -7.72 -31.15
C LYS A 74 15.41 -7.57 -30.09
N GLU A 75 15.72 -8.65 -29.37
CA GLU A 75 16.70 -8.78 -28.26
C GLU A 75 17.41 -7.46 -27.87
N PRO A 76 16.78 -6.63 -27.04
CA PRO A 76 17.38 -5.36 -26.63
C PRO A 76 18.60 -5.62 -25.73
N PRO A 77 19.60 -4.72 -25.71
CA PRO A 77 20.73 -4.82 -24.80
C PRO A 77 20.25 -4.81 -23.35
N ILE A 78 20.83 -5.71 -22.53
CA ILE A 78 20.43 -5.99 -21.15
C ILE A 78 20.39 -4.72 -20.28
N GLN A 79 21.29 -3.77 -20.51
CA GLN A 79 21.32 -2.49 -19.78
C GLN A 79 20.07 -1.62 -20.02
N LEU A 80 19.56 -1.60 -21.25
CA LEU A 80 18.41 -0.80 -21.63
C LEU A 80 17.11 -1.38 -21.04
N LEU A 81 17.06 -2.70 -20.91
CA LEU A 81 15.99 -3.41 -20.22
C LEU A 81 15.92 -3.02 -18.73
N TYR A 82 17.05 -3.01 -18.02
CA TYR A 82 17.08 -2.59 -16.61
C TYR A 82 16.69 -1.12 -16.40
N ILE A 83 17.13 -0.23 -17.29
CA ILE A 83 16.73 1.19 -17.23
C ILE A 83 15.23 1.34 -17.44
N TYR A 84 14.67 0.60 -18.39
CA TYR A 84 13.23 0.57 -18.64
C TYR A 84 12.46 0.04 -17.42
N GLU A 85 12.89 -1.05 -16.82
CA GLU A 85 12.27 -1.63 -15.62
C GLU A 85 12.28 -0.66 -14.44
N MET A 86 13.41 0.01 -14.20
CA MET A 86 13.51 1.04 -13.17
C MET A 86 12.57 2.22 -13.43
N LEU A 87 12.45 2.66 -14.68
CA LEU A 87 11.58 3.77 -15.05
C LEU A 87 10.10 3.39 -14.90
N VAL A 88 9.72 2.19 -15.33
CA VAL A 88 8.36 1.66 -15.17
C VAL A 88 8.03 1.52 -13.68
N ALA A 89 8.92 0.96 -12.86
CA ALA A 89 8.73 0.85 -11.41
C ALA A 89 8.58 2.22 -10.72
N ALA A 90 9.39 3.21 -11.12
CA ALA A 90 9.28 4.58 -10.59
C ALA A 90 7.99 5.27 -11.04
N LEU A 91 7.53 5.04 -12.27
CA LEU A 91 6.28 5.60 -12.78
C LEU A 91 5.07 4.98 -12.07
N THR A 92 5.04 3.66 -11.95
CA THR A 92 3.92 2.95 -11.32
C THR A 92 3.81 3.25 -9.85
N THR A 93 4.93 3.37 -9.13
CA THR A 93 4.91 3.80 -7.72
C THR A 93 4.37 5.21 -7.56
N ASN A 94 4.79 6.16 -8.40
CA ASN A 94 4.28 7.53 -8.35
C ASN A 94 2.79 7.61 -8.73
N LEU A 95 2.35 6.80 -9.68
CA LEU A 95 0.95 6.71 -10.08
C LEU A 95 0.10 6.06 -8.98
N ALA A 96 0.56 4.95 -8.39
CA ALA A 96 -0.12 4.27 -7.31
C ALA A 96 -0.27 5.16 -6.08
N THR A 97 0.74 5.95 -5.72
CA THR A 97 0.65 6.85 -4.58
C THR A 97 -0.25 8.04 -4.86
N ARG A 98 -0.02 8.77 -5.95
CA ARG A 98 -0.75 10.02 -6.21
C ARG A 98 -2.16 9.81 -6.73
N ALA A 99 -2.35 8.85 -7.63
CA ALA A 99 -3.64 8.65 -8.30
C ALA A 99 -4.57 7.68 -7.56
N ILE A 100 -4.02 6.78 -6.72
CA ILE A 100 -4.82 5.77 -6.00
C ILE A 100 -4.78 6.03 -4.50
N TRP A 101 -3.60 6.04 -3.89
CA TRP A 101 -3.48 6.11 -2.42
C TRP A 101 -4.03 7.43 -1.85
N VAL A 102 -3.61 8.58 -2.38
CA VAL A 102 -4.08 9.89 -1.89
C VAL A 102 -5.61 10.06 -1.95
N PRO A 103 -6.31 9.84 -3.08
CA PRO A 103 -7.76 9.96 -3.10
C PRO A 103 -8.44 8.90 -2.24
N PHE A 104 -7.87 7.69 -2.15
CA PHE A 104 -8.39 6.64 -1.30
C PHE A 104 -8.34 7.03 0.20
N MET A 105 -7.26 7.67 0.63
CA MET A 105 -7.16 8.23 1.98
C MET A 105 -8.23 9.29 2.26
N HIS A 106 -8.53 10.16 1.29
CA HIS A 106 -9.62 11.14 1.42
C HIS A 106 -10.98 10.45 1.59
N VAL A 107 -11.23 9.38 0.82
CA VAL A 107 -12.45 8.59 0.95
C VAL A 107 -12.55 7.96 2.34
N ILE A 108 -11.48 7.36 2.86
CA ILE A 108 -11.45 6.76 4.22
C ILE A 108 -11.78 7.81 5.28
N TYR A 109 -11.20 9.00 5.16
CA TYR A 109 -11.46 10.08 6.10
C TYR A 109 -12.91 10.58 6.02
N CYS A 110 -13.42 10.83 4.82
CA CYS A 110 -14.83 11.18 4.66
C CYS A 110 -15.74 10.09 5.22
N LEU A 111 -15.43 8.81 4.98
CA LEU A 111 -16.21 7.69 5.46
C LEU A 111 -16.20 7.58 6.99
N THR A 112 -15.07 7.81 7.64
CA THR A 112 -14.93 7.80 9.12
C THR A 112 -15.67 8.97 9.77
N GLN A 113 -15.63 10.15 9.15
CA GLN A 113 -16.38 11.31 9.62
C GLN A 113 -17.90 11.14 9.45
N GLU A 114 -18.36 10.64 8.31
CA GLU A 114 -19.78 10.39 8.08
C GLU A 114 -20.30 9.21 8.92
N SER A 115 -19.49 8.17 9.14
CA SER A 115 -19.86 7.06 10.03
C SER A 115 -20.02 7.54 11.48
N SER A 116 -19.14 8.43 11.97
CA SER A 116 -19.28 9.05 13.28
C SER A 116 -20.62 9.79 13.44
N LYS A 117 -20.98 10.64 12.49
CA LYS A 117 -22.27 11.37 12.50
C LYS A 117 -23.47 10.42 12.47
N CYS A 118 -23.41 9.38 11.63
CA CYS A 118 -24.43 8.36 11.54
C CYS A 118 -24.62 7.61 12.86
N LEU A 119 -23.52 7.25 13.55
CA LEU A 119 -23.56 6.57 14.84
C LEU A 119 -24.15 7.46 15.94
N ILE A 120 -23.84 8.76 15.96
CA ILE A 120 -24.45 9.72 16.90
C ILE A 120 -25.96 9.84 16.64
N TRP A 121 -26.35 9.93 15.36
CA TRP A 121 -27.76 9.99 14.98
C TRP A 121 -28.52 8.72 15.38
N LEU A 122 -27.93 7.55 15.16
CA LEU A 122 -28.50 6.26 15.55
C LEU A 122 -28.61 6.14 17.08
N ASN A 123 -27.62 6.62 17.82
CA ASN A 123 -27.65 6.67 19.28
C ASN A 123 -28.82 7.53 19.80
N ALA A 124 -29.08 8.66 19.14
CA ALA A 124 -30.19 9.54 19.48
C ALA A 124 -31.56 8.90 19.20
N ILE A 125 -31.71 8.17 18.09
CA ILE A 125 -32.95 7.44 17.76
C ILE A 125 -33.25 6.36 18.78
N LEU A 126 -32.23 5.62 19.20
CA LEU A 126 -32.37 4.54 20.17
C LEU A 126 -32.57 5.02 21.62
N GLY A 127 -32.53 6.34 21.86
CA GLY A 127 -32.70 6.92 23.20
C GLY A 127 -31.58 6.52 24.17
N LEU A 128 -30.43 6.10 23.65
CA LEU A 128 -29.28 5.67 24.44
C LEU A 128 -28.57 6.88 25.07
N GLY A 129 -28.12 6.73 26.31
CA GLY A 129 -27.44 7.80 27.06
C GLY A 129 -26.08 8.18 26.46
N ARG A 130 -25.46 9.24 27.01
CA ARG A 130 -24.13 9.75 26.58
C ARG A 130 -22.98 8.76 26.78
N TYR A 131 -23.12 7.77 27.66
CA TYR A 131 -22.11 6.74 27.95
C TYR A 131 -22.39 5.41 27.25
N SER A 132 -23.14 5.44 26.15
CA SER A 132 -23.36 4.24 25.36
C SER A 132 -22.12 3.90 24.55
N PHE A 133 -21.89 2.60 24.34
CA PHE A 133 -20.83 2.10 23.47
C PHE A 133 -20.87 2.72 22.06
N LEU A 134 -22.07 3.01 21.55
CA LEU A 134 -22.31 3.68 20.28
C LEU A 134 -21.74 5.10 20.24
N CYS A 135 -21.88 5.85 21.33
CA CYS A 135 -21.36 7.21 21.43
C CYS A 135 -19.83 7.20 21.51
N ASP A 136 -19.26 6.29 22.31
CA ASP A 136 -17.80 6.12 22.41
C ASP A 136 -17.17 5.73 21.06
N LEU A 137 -17.80 4.81 20.32
CA LEU A 137 -17.34 4.40 18.99
C LEU A 137 -17.45 5.54 17.98
N ALA A 138 -18.51 6.37 18.05
CA ALA A 138 -18.64 7.55 17.22
C ALA A 138 -17.55 8.60 17.51
N TYR A 139 -17.25 8.84 18.80
CA TYR A 139 -16.15 9.73 19.20
C TYR A 139 -14.78 9.20 18.79
N TYR A 140 -14.60 7.88 18.78
CA TYR A 140 -13.39 7.26 18.24
C TYR A 140 -13.27 7.48 16.73
N MET A 141 -14.34 7.22 15.97
CA MET A 141 -14.39 7.40 14.51
C MET A 141 -14.20 8.86 14.06
N ALA A 142 -14.53 9.83 14.92
CA ALA A 142 -14.31 11.25 14.67
C ALA A 142 -12.84 11.67 14.75
N LYS A 143 -11.98 10.89 15.41
CA LYS A 143 -10.55 11.19 15.56
C LYS A 143 -9.77 10.82 14.31
N ASP A 144 -8.75 11.61 14.00
CA ASP A 144 -7.84 11.35 12.87
C ASP A 144 -7.13 9.99 12.99
N CYS A 145 -6.91 9.49 14.21
CA CYS A 145 -6.35 8.15 14.44
C CYS A 145 -7.20 7.01 13.88
N ALA A 146 -8.52 7.18 13.79
CA ALA A 146 -9.39 6.14 13.20
C ALA A 146 -9.16 6.03 11.69
N ALA A 147 -8.97 7.16 11.00
CA ALA A 147 -8.67 7.18 9.57
C ALA A 147 -7.31 6.52 9.28
N THR A 148 -6.29 6.76 10.11
CA THR A 148 -4.97 6.12 9.92
C THR A 148 -5.00 4.63 10.20
N HIS A 149 -5.75 4.17 11.21
CA HIS A 149 -5.94 2.73 11.44
C HIS A 149 -6.70 2.05 10.30
N MET A 150 -7.76 2.67 9.78
CA MET A 150 -8.49 2.13 8.63
C MET A 150 -7.61 2.06 7.38
N ALA A 151 -6.77 3.08 7.14
CA ALA A 151 -5.78 3.06 6.07
C ALA A 151 -4.78 1.90 6.23
N PHE A 152 -4.30 1.65 7.45
CA PHE A 152 -3.42 0.53 7.75
C PHE A 152 -4.11 -0.82 7.49
N CYS A 153 -5.35 -1.00 7.96
CA CYS A 153 -6.14 -2.20 7.67
C CYS A 153 -6.32 -2.43 6.17
N MET A 154 -6.60 -1.37 5.40
CA MET A 154 -6.72 -1.46 3.95
C MET A 154 -5.40 -1.80 3.27
N SER A 155 -4.27 -1.31 3.79
CA SER A 155 -2.94 -1.67 3.30
C SER A 155 -2.62 -3.15 3.55
N ILE A 156 -3.01 -3.69 4.71
CA ILE A 156 -2.88 -5.12 5.02
C ILE A 156 -3.78 -5.94 4.10
N LEU A 157 -5.03 -5.54 3.92
CA LEU A 157 -5.95 -6.22 3.00
C LEU A 157 -5.40 -6.26 1.58
N SER A 158 -4.85 -5.15 1.08
CA SER A 158 -4.18 -5.11 -0.22
C SER A 158 -2.97 -6.04 -0.29
N PHE A 159 -2.18 -6.12 0.78
CA PHE A 159 -1.05 -7.04 0.85
C PHE A 159 -1.49 -8.51 0.84
N VAL A 160 -2.50 -8.87 1.65
CA VAL A 160 -3.06 -10.23 1.67
C VAL A 160 -3.65 -10.59 0.31
N TRP A 161 -4.34 -9.65 -0.34
CA TRP A 161 -4.89 -9.87 -1.67
C TRP A 161 -3.82 -10.05 -2.74
N MET A 162 -2.68 -9.37 -2.61
CA MET A 162 -1.51 -9.62 -3.45
C MET A 162 -0.93 -11.02 -3.21
N LEU A 163 -0.86 -11.49 -1.96
CA LEU A 163 -0.39 -12.85 -1.68
C LEU A 163 -1.27 -13.91 -2.34
N ASP A 164 -2.59 -13.72 -2.27
CA ASP A 164 -3.58 -14.57 -2.93
C ASP A 164 -3.44 -14.54 -4.47
N ALA A 165 -3.37 -13.34 -5.05
CA ALA A 165 -3.24 -13.16 -6.50
C ALA A 165 -1.90 -13.66 -7.08
N THR A 166 -0.86 -13.79 -6.26
CA THR A 166 0.46 -14.32 -6.66
C THR A 166 0.62 -15.81 -6.31
N GLU A 167 -0.44 -16.47 -5.83
CA GLU A 167 -0.42 -17.86 -5.31
C GLU A 167 0.64 -18.09 -4.20
N SER A 168 1.26 -17.01 -3.70
CA SER A 168 2.29 -17.08 -2.67
C SER A 168 1.70 -17.39 -1.30
N LEU A 169 0.42 -17.08 -1.09
CA LEU A 169 -0.33 -17.48 0.09
C LEU A 169 -0.40 -19.01 0.23
N ASP A 170 -0.73 -19.73 -0.85
CA ASP A 170 -0.82 -21.19 -0.87
C ASP A 170 0.54 -21.83 -0.58
N ALA A 171 1.61 -21.28 -1.17
CA ALA A 171 2.98 -21.72 -0.89
C ALA A 171 3.41 -21.50 0.58
N ILE A 172 2.98 -20.41 1.21
CA ILE A 172 3.22 -20.15 2.63
C ILE A 172 2.37 -21.11 3.49
N LEU A 173 1.11 -21.33 3.16
CA LEU A 173 0.23 -22.23 3.91
C LEU A 173 0.73 -23.68 3.87
N ASP A 174 1.18 -24.14 2.71
CA ASP A 174 1.75 -25.48 2.51
C ASP A 174 3.08 -25.67 3.26
N THR A 175 3.86 -24.61 3.46
CA THR A 175 5.10 -24.68 4.24
C THR A 175 4.85 -24.65 5.75
N TRP A 176 3.78 -24.01 6.21
CA TRP A 176 3.38 -24.01 7.62
C TRP A 176 2.59 -25.26 8.04
N ALA A 177 1.94 -25.96 7.10
CA ALA A 177 1.22 -27.20 7.35
C ALA A 177 2.13 -28.45 7.45
N LYS A 178 3.42 -28.31 7.15
CA LYS A 178 4.46 -29.35 7.31
C LYS A 178 5.23 -29.17 8.62
#